data_AF-A0A423FL44-F1
#
_entry.id   AF-A0A423FL44-F1
#
_cell.length_a   1.000
_cell.length_b   1.000
_cell.length_c   1.000
_cell.angle_alpha   90.00
_cell.angle_beta   90.00
_cell.angle_gamma   90.00
#
_symmetry.space_group_name_H-M   'P 1'
#
loop_
_entity.id
_entity.type
_entity.pdbx_description
1 polymer ?
#
loop_
_entity_poly.entity_id
_entity_poly.type
_entity_poly.pdbx_seq_one_letter_code
_entity_poly.pdbx_strand_id
1 'polypeptide(L)'
;MIQGSLLVTCEHNLSYQTKQKRHEYGECLVYRVGEGQAVYEAKVIIRDKDLDIAVLRISDAPAGLEHFTLEETREPNIGDRVAILGFPNHKTGPYVGILKCRVTNKYPLHNVQHSEVDKTLYAGNSGGPVINSSYHVVGIAAKGAEGNPNGKNSFIRVTELVKYLEKSGFEM
;
A
#
# COMPACT_ATOMS: atom_id res chain seq x y z
N MET A 1 -8.62 0.66 0.50
CA MET A 1 -9.40 1.27 -0.60
C MET A 1 -9.41 2.77 -0.39
N ILE A 2 -9.39 3.54 -1.48
CA ILE A 2 -9.50 5.01 -1.50
C ILE A 2 -10.79 5.40 -2.26
N GLN A 3 -11.07 6.69 -2.36
CA GLN A 3 -12.22 7.23 -3.11
C GLN A 3 -12.31 6.65 -4.54
N GLY A 4 -13.54 6.50 -5.05
CA GLY A 4 -13.79 5.92 -6.38
C GLY A 4 -13.69 4.38 -6.44
N SER A 5 -13.78 3.70 -5.30
CA SER A 5 -13.68 2.24 -5.17
C SER A 5 -12.36 1.68 -5.72
N LEU A 6 -11.27 2.42 -5.49
CA LEU A 6 -9.94 2.08 -5.97
C LEU A 6 -9.13 1.39 -4.87
N LEU A 7 -8.55 0.24 -5.21
CA LEU A 7 -7.61 -0.47 -4.35
C LEU A 7 -6.20 -0.09 -4.73
N VAL A 8 -5.40 0.30 -3.74
CA VAL A 8 -3.98 0.62 -3.91
C VAL A 8 -3.16 -0.49 -3.28
N THR A 9 -2.10 -0.91 -3.97
CA THR A 9 -1.13 -1.90 -3.49
C THR A 9 0.26 -1.56 -4.04
N CYS A 10 1.30 -2.23 -3.55
CA CYS A 10 2.59 -2.22 -4.24
C CYS A 10 2.51 -2.98 -5.57
N GLU A 11 3.23 -2.50 -6.58
CA GLU A 11 3.24 -3.11 -7.91
C GLU A 11 3.88 -4.50 -7.89
N HIS A 12 4.92 -4.70 -7.07
CA HIS A 12 5.57 -5.99 -6.94
C HIS A 12 4.66 -7.11 -6.39
N ASN A 13 3.54 -6.78 -5.75
CA ASN A 13 2.55 -7.79 -5.33
C ASN A 13 1.82 -8.42 -6.53
N LEU A 14 1.84 -7.75 -7.68
CA LEU A 14 1.14 -8.16 -8.91
C LEU A 14 2.11 -8.65 -9.99
N SER A 15 3.32 -9.05 -9.58
CA SER A 15 4.28 -9.66 -10.48
C SER A 15 5.18 -10.66 -9.78
N TYR A 16 5.75 -11.58 -10.54
CA TYR A 16 6.81 -12.47 -10.08
C TYR A 16 7.86 -12.63 -11.17
N GLN A 17 9.07 -12.99 -10.77
CA GLN A 17 10.19 -13.14 -11.69
C GLN A 17 10.67 -14.60 -11.71
N THR A 18 10.78 -15.16 -12.91
CA THR A 18 11.48 -16.41 -13.17
C THR A 18 12.89 -16.10 -13.66
N LYS A 19 13.75 -17.12 -13.81
CA LYS A 19 15.11 -16.95 -14.38
C LYS A 19 15.10 -16.33 -15.78
N GLN A 20 14.00 -16.45 -16.52
CA GLN A 20 13.92 -16.12 -17.94
C GLN A 20 13.02 -14.93 -18.23
N LYS A 21 12.01 -14.67 -17.38
CA LYS A 21 10.99 -13.65 -17.66
C LYS A 21 10.30 -13.14 -16.40
N ARG A 22 9.88 -11.87 -16.43
CA ARG A 22 8.94 -11.27 -15.48
C ARG A 22 7.50 -11.54 -15.93
N HIS A 23 6.69 -12.02 -15.01
CA HIS A 23 5.27 -12.28 -15.19
C HIS A 23 4.47 -11.25 -14.41
N GLU A 24 3.37 -10.79 -15.00
CA GLU A 24 2.55 -9.70 -14.49
C GLU A 24 1.09 -10.14 -14.49
N TYR A 25 0.40 -9.90 -13.38
CA TYR A 25 -1.03 -10.18 -13.24
C TYR A 25 -1.84 -8.91 -13.59
N GLY A 26 -2.72 -9.01 -14.58
CA GLY A 26 -3.65 -7.93 -14.95
C GLY A 26 -4.90 -7.88 -14.08
N GLU A 27 -5.15 -8.92 -13.29
CA GLU A 27 -6.30 -9.10 -12.44
C GLU A 27 -5.94 -9.95 -11.22
N CYS A 28 -6.69 -9.79 -10.14
CA CYS A 28 -6.57 -10.63 -8.96
C CYS A 28 -7.91 -10.78 -8.24
N LEU A 29 -7.94 -11.72 -7.30
CA LEU A 29 -9.06 -11.92 -6.39
C LEU A 29 -8.82 -11.14 -5.10
N VAL A 30 -9.84 -10.41 -4.66
CA VAL A 30 -9.82 -9.63 -3.42
C VAL A 30 -11.02 -10.00 -2.55
N TYR A 31 -10.89 -9.85 -1.23
CA TYR A 31 -11.99 -10.10 -0.30
C TYR A 31 -12.05 -8.99 0.74
N ARG A 32 -13.22 -8.76 1.32
CA ARG A 32 -13.40 -7.81 2.42
C ARG A 32 -13.15 -8.49 3.75
N VAL A 33 -12.25 -7.91 4.53
CA VAL A 33 -11.86 -8.40 5.85
C VAL A 33 -13.06 -8.26 6.80
N GLY A 34 -13.35 -9.31 7.55
CA GLY A 34 -14.48 -9.34 8.48
C GLY A 34 -15.84 -9.68 7.84
N GLU A 35 -15.93 -9.77 6.51
CA GLU A 35 -17.15 -10.15 5.79
C GLU A 35 -16.99 -11.48 5.07
N GLY A 36 -17.46 -12.57 5.67
CA GLY A 36 -17.64 -13.87 5.01
C GLY A 36 -16.46 -14.35 4.14
N GLN A 37 -16.75 -15.16 3.13
CA GLN A 37 -15.80 -15.60 2.10
C GLN A 37 -16.11 -14.98 0.73
N ALA A 38 -16.79 -13.82 0.69
CA ALA A 38 -17.09 -13.17 -0.58
C ALA A 38 -15.78 -12.69 -1.22
N VAL A 39 -15.52 -13.19 -2.43
CA VAL A 39 -14.36 -12.83 -3.23
C VAL A 39 -14.84 -12.06 -4.45
N TYR A 40 -14.14 -10.99 -4.78
CA TYR A 40 -14.40 -10.12 -5.91
C TYR A 40 -13.21 -10.13 -6.86
N GLU A 41 -13.49 -9.99 -8.15
CA GLU A 41 -12.44 -9.76 -9.14
C GLU A 41 -12.04 -8.29 -9.16
N ALA A 42 -10.75 -8.01 -9.11
CA ALA A 42 -10.17 -6.69 -9.23
C ALA A 42 -9.20 -6.63 -10.40
N LYS A 43 -9.39 -5.64 -11.29
CA LYS A 43 -8.57 -5.42 -12.49
C LYS A 43 -7.57 -4.30 -12.24
N VAL A 44 -6.33 -4.51 -12.66
CA VAL A 44 -5.28 -3.51 -12.62
C VAL A 44 -5.59 -2.43 -13.66
N ILE A 45 -5.85 -1.22 -13.20
CA ILE A 45 -6.14 -0.05 -14.05
C ILE A 45 -4.95 0.88 -14.17
N ILE A 46 -4.05 0.88 -13.18
CA ILE A 46 -2.80 1.65 -13.20
C ILE A 46 -1.67 0.79 -12.65
N ARG A 47 -0.48 0.90 -13.27
CA ARG A 47 0.72 0.19 -12.87
C ARG A 47 1.95 1.06 -13.08
N ASP A 48 2.66 1.39 -12.01
CA ASP A 48 3.94 2.07 -12.04
C ASP A 48 5.02 1.24 -11.34
N LYS A 49 6.02 0.82 -12.12
CA LYS A 49 7.12 -0.01 -11.63
C LYS A 49 8.20 0.80 -10.92
N ASP A 50 8.36 2.07 -11.29
CA ASP A 50 9.38 2.94 -10.72
C ASP A 50 8.92 3.45 -9.36
N LEU A 51 7.63 3.76 -9.21
CA LEU A 51 7.00 4.10 -7.93
C LEU A 51 6.73 2.88 -7.03
N ASP A 52 6.72 1.66 -7.59
CA ASP A 52 6.21 0.44 -6.95
C ASP A 52 4.75 0.60 -6.47
N ILE A 53 3.89 1.21 -7.29
CA ILE A 53 2.47 1.44 -7.01
C ILE A 53 1.61 0.80 -8.11
N ALA A 54 0.54 0.13 -7.70
CA ALA A 54 -0.54 -0.29 -8.58
C ALA A 54 -1.90 0.09 -8.02
N VAL A 55 -2.83 0.41 -8.92
CA VAL A 55 -4.21 0.73 -8.60
C VAL A 55 -5.13 -0.25 -9.32
N LEU A 56 -6.08 -0.82 -8.59
CA LEU A 56 -7.04 -1.78 -9.10
C LEU A 56 -8.47 -1.26 -8.89
N ARG A 57 -9.37 -1.69 -9.78
CA ARG A 57 -10.81 -1.47 -9.68
C ARG A 57 -11.51 -2.81 -9.53
N ILE A 58 -12.45 -2.89 -8.60
CA ILE A 58 -13.32 -4.05 -8.43
C ILE A 58 -14.38 -4.03 -9.54
N SER A 59 -14.51 -5.11 -10.32
CA SER A 59 -15.37 -5.16 -11.51
C SER A 59 -16.86 -4.92 -11.17
N ASP A 60 -17.33 -5.46 -10.03
CA ASP A 60 -18.71 -5.34 -9.54
C ASP A 60 -18.70 -4.98 -8.05
N ALA A 61 -18.15 -3.81 -7.72
CA ALA A 61 -18.01 -3.36 -6.33
C ALA A 61 -19.39 -3.26 -5.63
N PRO A 62 -19.55 -3.84 -4.42
CA PRO A 62 -20.71 -3.58 -3.58
C PRO A 62 -20.93 -2.07 -3.36
N ALA A 63 -22.19 -1.66 -3.24
CA ALA A 63 -22.51 -0.30 -2.86
C ALA A 63 -22.06 -0.03 -1.41
N GLY A 64 -21.63 1.21 -1.12
CA GLY A 64 -21.33 1.63 0.25
C GLY A 64 -20.02 1.08 0.83
N LEU A 65 -19.06 0.66 0.00
CA LEU A 65 -17.74 0.29 0.50
C LEU A 65 -17.02 1.49 1.13
N GLU A 66 -16.51 1.28 2.34
CA GLU A 66 -15.76 2.29 3.10
C GLU A 66 -14.36 2.48 2.52
N HIS A 67 -13.92 3.73 2.45
CA HIS A 67 -12.60 4.10 1.96
C HIS A 67 -11.83 4.91 3.00
N PHE A 68 -10.52 4.88 2.88
CA PHE A 68 -9.65 5.77 3.64
C PHE A 68 -9.57 7.14 2.98
N THR A 69 -9.47 8.17 3.80
CA THR A 69 -9.07 9.52 3.40
C THR A 69 -7.55 9.58 3.26
N LEU A 70 -7.06 10.21 2.20
CA LEU A 70 -5.62 10.45 1.98
C LEU A 70 -5.20 11.76 2.67
N GLU A 71 -4.01 11.77 3.27
CA GLU A 71 -3.46 12.99 3.86
C GLU A 71 -2.75 13.83 2.78
N GLU A 72 -3.43 14.86 2.30
CA GLU A 72 -2.92 15.74 1.25
C GLU A 72 -2.23 17.00 1.78
N THR A 73 -2.50 17.37 3.03
CA THR A 73 -2.06 18.67 3.57
C THR A 73 -0.71 18.61 4.26
N ARG A 74 -0.29 17.42 4.73
CA ARG A 74 0.90 17.28 5.57
C ARG A 74 1.68 15.99 5.28
N GLU A 75 2.94 16.17 4.92
CA GLU A 75 3.92 15.09 4.85
C GLU A 75 4.24 14.51 6.24
N PRO A 76 4.43 13.18 6.36
CA PRO A 76 4.88 12.57 7.62
C PRO A 76 6.27 13.08 8.00
N ASN A 77 6.48 13.37 9.29
CA ASN A 77 7.76 13.85 9.83
C ASN A 77 8.40 12.85 10.80
N ILE A 78 9.72 12.95 10.97
CA ILE A 78 10.46 12.12 11.93
C ILE A 78 9.87 12.33 13.33
N GLY A 79 9.58 11.23 14.02
CA GLY A 79 8.93 11.20 15.34
C GLY A 79 7.41 11.02 15.30
N ASP A 80 6.76 11.24 14.15
CA ASP A 80 5.31 11.06 14.00
C ASP A 80 4.91 9.62 14.32
N ARG A 81 3.80 9.47 15.06
CA ARG A 81 3.18 8.17 15.32
C ARG A 81 2.31 7.78 14.14
N VAL A 82 2.54 6.58 13.64
CA VAL A 82 1.76 5.99 12.53
C VAL A 82 1.36 4.56 12.88
N ALA A 83 0.37 4.03 12.17
CA ALA A 83 0.02 2.62 12.21
C ALA A 83 0.01 2.05 10.79
N ILE A 84 0.50 0.82 10.64
CA ILE A 84 0.50 0.09 9.39
C ILE A 84 -0.54 -1.01 9.50
N LEU A 85 -1.45 -1.06 8.53
CA LEU A 85 -2.49 -2.07 8.44
C LEU A 85 -2.13 -3.08 7.36
N GLY A 86 -2.17 -4.37 7.68
CA GLY A 86 -1.85 -5.41 6.70
C GLY A 86 -1.96 -6.83 7.25
N PHE A 87 -1.41 -7.78 6.51
CA PHE A 87 -1.43 -9.21 6.85
C PHE A 87 0.00 -9.73 7.00
N PRO A 88 0.71 -9.38 8.09
CA PRO A 88 2.10 -9.76 8.26
C PRO A 88 2.27 -11.27 8.22
N ASN A 89 3.24 -11.74 7.43
CA ASN A 89 3.48 -13.15 7.13
C ASN A 89 2.28 -13.87 6.47
N HIS A 90 1.43 -13.14 5.74
CA HIS A 90 0.25 -13.67 5.06
C HIS A 90 -0.69 -14.43 6.02
N LYS A 91 -0.75 -13.99 7.29
CA LYS A 91 -1.62 -14.60 8.29
C LYS A 91 -3.05 -14.64 7.75
N THR A 92 -3.57 -15.85 7.61
CA THR A 92 -4.95 -16.11 7.22
C THR A 92 -5.81 -16.00 8.48
N GLY A 93 -6.68 -15.00 8.51
CA GLY A 93 -7.56 -14.75 9.64
C GLY A 93 -8.50 -13.60 9.35
N PRO A 94 -9.62 -13.48 10.08
CA PRO A 94 -10.63 -12.46 9.81
C PRO A 94 -10.20 -11.05 10.24
N TYR A 95 -8.99 -10.90 10.81
CA TYR A 95 -8.54 -9.65 11.41
C TYR A 95 -7.32 -9.08 10.67
N VAL A 96 -7.38 -7.78 10.41
CA VAL A 96 -6.23 -7.00 9.93
C VAL A 96 -5.21 -6.84 11.07
N GLY A 97 -3.93 -7.05 10.75
CA GLY A 97 -2.84 -6.74 11.67
C GLY A 97 -2.62 -5.24 11.76
N ILE A 98 -2.45 -4.72 12.98
CA ILE A 98 -2.16 -3.31 13.24
C ILE A 98 -0.79 -3.20 13.88
N LEU A 99 0.17 -2.63 13.16
CA LEU A 99 1.52 -2.39 13.65
C LEU A 99 1.71 -0.89 13.94
N LYS A 100 1.80 -0.55 15.22
CA LYS A 100 2.05 0.85 15.67
C LYS A 100 3.54 1.15 15.63
N CYS A 101 3.92 2.22 14.94
CA CYS A 101 5.30 2.61 14.69
C CYS A 101 5.51 4.12 14.91
N ARG A 102 6.78 4.52 14.84
CA ARG A 102 7.21 5.91 14.67
C ARG A 102 8.04 6.06 13.41
N VAL A 103 7.88 7.19 12.72
CA VAL A 103 8.74 7.56 11.60
C VAL A 103 10.14 7.88 12.12
N THR A 104 11.17 7.27 11.56
CA THR A 104 12.56 7.42 12.01
C THR A 104 13.45 8.14 11.03
N ASN A 105 13.12 8.08 9.74
CA ASN A 105 13.91 8.70 8.68
C ASN A 105 13.04 9.07 7.48
N LYS A 106 13.55 9.96 6.63
CA LYS A 106 12.94 10.43 5.38
C LYS A 106 14.02 10.48 4.31
N TYR A 107 13.79 9.84 3.16
CA TYR A 107 14.79 9.79 2.10
C TYR A 107 14.12 9.54 0.73
N PRO A 108 14.72 10.03 -0.36
CA PRO A 108 14.35 9.60 -1.69
C PRO A 108 14.99 8.24 -2.02
N LEU A 109 14.25 7.38 -2.72
CA LEU A 109 14.76 6.15 -3.34
C LEU A 109 14.36 6.19 -4.81
N HIS A 110 15.33 6.26 -5.73
CA HIS A 110 15.07 6.41 -7.17
C HIS A 110 14.09 7.55 -7.50
N ASN A 111 14.24 8.71 -6.84
CA ASN A 111 13.36 9.89 -6.89
C ASN A 111 11.96 9.73 -6.29
N VAL A 112 11.60 8.57 -5.77
CA VAL A 112 10.37 8.32 -5.02
C VAL A 112 10.57 8.70 -3.56
N GLN A 113 9.63 9.41 -2.95
CA GLN A 113 9.75 9.83 -1.56
C GLN A 113 9.34 8.70 -0.61
N HIS A 114 10.27 8.26 0.23
CA HIS A 114 10.05 7.23 1.25
C HIS A 114 10.22 7.78 2.66
N SER A 115 9.61 7.08 3.62
CA SER A 115 9.83 7.26 5.04
C SER A 115 10.11 5.91 5.70
N GLU A 116 11.06 5.86 6.64
CA GLU A 116 11.36 4.67 7.45
C GLU A 116 10.58 4.69 8.77
N VAL A 117 10.34 3.50 9.32
CA VAL A 117 9.73 3.30 10.63
C VAL A 117 10.61 2.48 11.58
N ASP A 118 10.38 2.63 12.88
CA ASP A 118 11.09 1.92 13.97
C ASP A 118 10.68 0.45 14.17
N LYS A 119 9.86 -0.11 13.28
CA LYS A 119 9.40 -1.51 13.34
C LYS A 119 9.76 -2.27 12.08
N THR A 120 10.03 -3.56 12.26
CA THR A 120 10.22 -4.49 11.15
C THR A 120 8.94 -4.64 10.35
N LEU A 121 9.04 -4.48 9.03
CA LEU A 121 7.96 -4.84 8.11
C LEU A 121 8.22 -6.24 7.57
N TYR A 122 7.15 -7.03 7.51
CA TYR A 122 7.17 -8.39 7.00
C TYR A 122 6.42 -8.44 5.67
N ALA A 123 6.68 -9.49 4.88
CA ALA A 123 5.87 -9.79 3.71
C ALA A 123 4.38 -9.85 4.09
N GLY A 124 3.51 -9.32 3.24
CA GLY A 124 2.09 -9.12 3.52
C GLY A 124 1.73 -7.81 4.22
N ASN A 125 2.70 -7.00 4.65
CA ASN A 125 2.48 -5.57 4.91
C ASN A 125 2.55 -4.74 3.61
N SER A 126 3.32 -5.17 2.62
CA SER A 126 3.49 -4.47 1.34
C SER A 126 2.14 -4.20 0.68
N GLY A 127 1.89 -2.94 0.30
CA GLY A 127 0.62 -2.48 -0.26
C GLY A 127 -0.43 -2.08 0.79
N GLY A 128 -0.19 -2.34 2.07
CA GLY A 128 -1.07 -1.93 3.16
C GLY A 128 -0.99 -0.42 3.45
N PRO A 129 -2.08 0.21 3.91
CA PRO A 129 -2.07 1.63 4.24
C PRO A 129 -1.27 1.91 5.52
N VAL A 130 -0.50 3.00 5.49
CA VAL A 130 0.12 3.62 6.66
C VAL A 130 -0.71 4.83 7.04
N ILE A 131 -1.26 4.85 8.26
CA ILE A 131 -2.19 5.88 8.72
C ILE A 131 -1.61 6.70 9.87
N ASN A 132 -1.98 7.97 9.93
CA ASN A 132 -1.66 8.87 11.04
C ASN A 132 -2.68 8.76 12.19
N SER A 133 -2.53 9.59 13.23
CA SER A 133 -3.45 9.62 14.39
C SER A 133 -4.86 10.09 14.07
N SER A 134 -5.07 10.73 12.91
CA SER A 134 -6.40 11.13 12.40
C SER A 134 -7.00 10.05 11.49
N TYR A 135 -6.37 8.88 11.38
CA TYR A 135 -6.75 7.78 10.49
C TYR A 135 -6.65 8.10 8.98
N HIS A 136 -6.00 9.22 8.61
CA HIS A 136 -5.69 9.50 7.21
C HIS A 136 -4.46 8.71 6.76
N VAL A 137 -4.47 8.26 5.51
CA VAL A 137 -3.35 7.55 4.90
C VAL A 137 -2.23 8.54 4.59
N VAL A 138 -1.07 8.32 5.19
CA VAL A 138 0.17 9.08 4.95
C VAL A 138 1.17 8.32 4.08
N GLY A 139 0.89 7.06 3.75
CA GLY A 139 1.69 6.29 2.81
C GLY A 139 1.21 4.86 2.57
N ILE A 140 1.93 4.17 1.69
CA ILE A 140 1.73 2.76 1.34
C ILE A 140 2.94 1.98 1.83
N ALA A 141 2.73 1.01 2.72
CA ALA A 141 3.81 0.18 3.24
C ALA A 141 4.50 -0.52 2.07
N ALA A 142 5.83 -0.35 1.97
CA ALA A 142 6.65 -0.95 0.95
C ALA A 142 7.40 -2.16 1.53
N LYS A 143 8.31 -2.75 0.74
CA LYS A 143 9.13 -3.87 1.21
C LYS A 143 9.88 -3.52 2.49
N GLY A 144 9.87 -4.48 3.42
CA GLY A 144 10.71 -4.46 4.61
C GLY A 144 12.14 -4.86 4.29
N ALA A 145 13.00 -4.80 5.30
CA ALA A 145 14.41 -5.15 5.16
C ALA A 145 14.66 -6.63 4.78
N GLU A 146 13.70 -7.53 4.98
CA GLU A 146 13.78 -8.97 4.64
C GLU A 146 15.08 -9.66 5.12
N GLY A 147 15.63 -9.23 6.26
CA GLY A 147 16.88 -9.77 6.81
C GLY A 147 18.17 -9.17 6.22
N ASN A 148 18.07 -8.23 5.29
CA ASN A 148 19.18 -7.41 4.83
C ASN A 148 19.58 -6.41 5.95
N PRO A 149 20.82 -6.41 6.44
CA PRO A 149 21.29 -5.46 7.47
C PRO A 149 21.20 -4.00 7.04
N ASN A 150 21.24 -3.74 5.73
CA ASN A 150 21.10 -2.41 5.12
C ASN A 150 19.67 -2.18 4.59
N GLY A 151 18.78 -3.16 4.75
CA GLY A 151 17.40 -3.06 4.32
C GLY A 151 16.64 -2.06 5.18
N LYS A 152 15.71 -1.34 4.56
CA LYS A 152 14.93 -0.29 5.20
C LYS A 152 13.49 -0.71 5.36
N ASN A 153 12.93 -0.54 6.55
CA ASN A 153 11.52 -0.74 6.83
C ASN A 153 10.77 0.53 6.46
N SER A 154 10.31 0.62 5.22
CA SER A 154 9.84 1.89 4.66
C SER A 154 8.43 1.83 4.09
N PHE A 155 7.84 3.01 3.90
CA PHE A 155 6.62 3.20 3.14
C PHE A 155 6.81 4.31 2.11
N ILE A 156 6.15 4.16 0.97
CA ILE A 156 6.05 5.19 -0.07
C ILE A 156 5.09 6.26 0.45
N ARG A 157 5.48 7.53 0.43
CA ARG A 157 4.63 8.61 0.95
C ARG A 157 3.41 8.81 0.07
N VAL A 158 2.27 9.12 0.70
CA VAL A 158 0.98 9.25 -0.01
C VAL A 158 1.00 10.33 -1.10
N THR A 159 1.84 11.36 -0.97
CA THR A 159 1.98 12.40 -1.99
C THR A 159 2.49 11.86 -3.32
N GLU A 160 3.24 10.76 -3.34
CA GLU A 160 3.65 10.10 -4.60
C GLU A 160 2.45 9.43 -5.28
N LEU A 161 1.55 8.82 -4.51
CA LEU A 161 0.29 8.28 -5.02
C LEU A 161 -0.62 9.39 -5.54
N VAL A 162 -0.79 10.48 -4.79
CA VAL A 162 -1.64 11.64 -5.16
C VAL A 162 -1.20 12.21 -6.51
N LYS A 163 0.08 12.60 -6.64
CA LYS A 163 0.65 13.14 -7.88
C LYS A 163 0.45 12.19 -9.06
N TYR A 164 0.58 10.88 -8.80
CA TYR A 164 0.46 9.88 -9.85
C TYR A 164 -0.99 9.70 -10.31
N LEU A 165 -1.94 9.64 -9.37
CA LEU A 165 -3.37 9.60 -9.67
C LEU A 165 -3.83 10.81 -10.47
N GLU A 166 -3.42 12.02 -10.06
CA GLU A 166 -3.68 13.26 -10.80
C GLU A 166 -3.13 13.21 -12.22
N LYS A 167 -1.86 12.79 -12.38
CA LYS A 167 -1.22 12.62 -13.70
C LYS A 167 -1.93 11.58 -14.57
N SER A 168 -2.54 10.57 -13.96
CA SER A 168 -3.32 9.53 -14.64
C SER A 168 -4.78 9.92 -14.90
N GLY A 169 -5.20 11.15 -14.57
CA GLY A 169 -6.54 11.66 -14.85
C GLY A 169 -7.60 11.24 -13.82
N PHE A 170 -7.19 10.86 -12.61
CA PHE A 170 -8.11 10.59 -11.51
C PHE A 170 -8.25 11.85 -10.66
N GLU A 171 -9.49 12.31 -10.48
CA GLU A 171 -9.83 13.35 -9.50
C GLU A 171 -9.92 12.71 -8.12
N MET A 172 -9.27 13.34 -7.14
CA MET A 172 -9.29 12.93 -5.73
C MET A 172 -10.16 13.88 -4.93
#